data_AF-A0A9P6HQ13-F1
#
_entry.id   AF-A0A9P6HQ13-F1
#
_cell.length_a   1.000
_cell.length_b   1.000
_cell.length_c   1.000
_cell.angle_alpha   90.00
_cell.angle_beta   90.00
_cell.angle_gamma   90.00
#
_symmetry.space_group_name_H-M   'P 1'
#
loop_
_entity.id
_entity.type
_entity.pdbx_description
1 polymer ?
#
loop_
_entity_poly.entity_id
_entity_poly.type
_entity_poly.pdbx_seq_one_letter_code
_entity_poly.pdbx_strand_id
1 'polypeptide(L)'
;HCKVRPKYHDGKSTHPYCSRTCANASKANGNNNGNANGYPANGNGQTPQRGITMPGAFNNTAPIVGNCSTPGCQLPVYKDSNGNPGKYCSKSHKSCVPESSWFSDHRFSRKGCIACRKSEKSGKTNFCTACEVSVMRNAPGIIEIAEENETFKIVSQQFKRSWRHTTTCPKVRAIYKIVSAKQILDKYNAYRDSVEARGNFTAVNRPPGNENRRWHGTRRKCTLGDKGCTTLCPDPQCSLCCIVRTSFDLAQFGKKTSWGRFGPGIYTSSTSSKANDYSSTDSSSPWNAMLLNKVVVGKGYKILHDNPSLAAPPPGYDSVLAEVGGSLNYDELVVYSNDAVRPSYLVMYE
;
A
#
# COMPACT_ATOMS: atom_id res chain seq x y z
N HIS A 1 -31.80 11.01 -23.68
CA HIS A 1 -31.31 11.92 -22.61
C HIS A 1 -30.70 11.07 -21.49
N CYS A 2 -29.47 11.36 -21.06
CA CYS A 2 -28.71 10.50 -20.15
C CYS A 2 -29.16 10.52 -18.67
N LYS A 3 -30.06 11.43 -18.28
CA LYS A 3 -30.53 11.69 -16.90
C LYS A 3 -29.45 12.03 -15.86
N VAL A 4 -28.17 11.98 -16.23
CA VAL A 4 -27.02 12.28 -15.35
C VAL A 4 -26.54 13.73 -15.48
N ARG A 5 -26.73 14.35 -16.66
CA ARG A 5 -26.31 15.74 -16.93
C ARG A 5 -27.52 16.56 -17.40
N PRO A 6 -27.59 17.86 -17.06
CA PRO A 6 -28.63 18.73 -17.57
C PRO A 6 -28.63 18.74 -19.10
N LYS A 7 -29.80 19.06 -19.67
CA LYS A 7 -29.96 19.25 -21.11
C LYS A 7 -28.95 20.30 -21.61
N TYR A 8 -28.33 20.05 -22.75
CA TYR A 8 -27.31 20.94 -23.30
C TYR A 8 -27.97 22.25 -23.77
N HIS A 9 -27.44 23.40 -23.34
CA HIS A 9 -27.90 24.72 -23.77
C HIS A 9 -26.80 25.36 -24.62
N ASP A 10 -27.11 25.75 -25.85
CA ASP A 10 -26.14 26.35 -26.78
C ASP A 10 -26.09 27.89 -26.71
N GLY A 11 -26.79 28.49 -25.75
CA GLY A 11 -26.93 29.93 -25.60
C GLY A 11 -28.17 30.52 -26.27
N LYS A 12 -28.86 29.77 -27.14
CA LYS A 12 -30.13 30.17 -27.78
C LYS A 12 -31.27 29.18 -27.53
N SER A 13 -30.96 27.89 -27.37
CA SER A 13 -31.97 26.84 -27.19
C SER A 13 -31.47 25.71 -26.29
N THR A 14 -32.39 25.11 -25.54
CA THR A 14 -32.12 23.91 -24.73
C THR A 14 -32.38 22.66 -25.57
N HIS A 15 -31.33 21.90 -25.86
CA HIS A 15 -31.40 20.66 -26.62
C HIS A 15 -31.97 19.51 -25.78
N PRO A 16 -32.72 18.56 -26.36
CA PRO A 16 -33.31 17.43 -25.63
C PRO A 16 -32.27 16.45 -25.03
N TYR A 17 -30.99 16.58 -25.39
CA TYR A 17 -29.90 15.70 -24.98
C TYR A 17 -28.79 16.46 -24.26
N CYS A 18 -28.08 15.77 -23.37
CA CYS A 18 -26.98 16.35 -22.58
C CYS A 18 -25.66 16.49 -23.39
N SER A 19 -25.56 15.87 -24.57
CA SER A 19 -24.41 15.97 -25.50
C SER A 19 -24.74 15.42 -26.89
N ARG A 20 -23.88 15.71 -27.88
CA ARG A 20 -23.94 15.12 -29.24
C ARG A 20 -23.89 13.59 -29.22
N THR A 21 -23.09 13.02 -28.33
CA THR A 21 -23.02 11.57 -28.11
C THR A 21 -24.36 11.00 -27.65
N CYS A 22 -25.04 11.67 -26.71
CA CYS A 22 -26.35 11.24 -26.23
C CYS A 22 -27.45 11.44 -27.27
N ALA A 23 -27.32 12.43 -28.15
CA ALA A 23 -28.22 12.59 -29.30
C ALA A 23 -28.04 11.44 -30.31
N ASN A 24 -26.79 11.09 -30.65
CA ASN A 24 -26.50 9.99 -31.57
C ASN A 24 -26.91 8.61 -31.02
N ALA A 25 -26.71 8.39 -29.72
CA ALA A 25 -27.17 7.16 -29.05
C ALA A 25 -28.70 7.02 -29.07
N SER A 26 -29.44 8.13 -28.98
CA SER A 26 -30.91 8.12 -29.11
C SER A 26 -31.35 7.77 -30.52
N LYS A 27 -30.59 8.19 -31.55
CA LYS A 27 -30.86 7.85 -32.95
C LYS A 27 -30.57 6.38 -33.24
N ALA A 28 -29.52 5.82 -32.63
CA ALA A 28 -29.21 4.39 -32.74
C ALA A 28 -30.29 3.49 -32.12
N ASN A 29 -30.96 3.94 -31.04
CA ASN A 29 -32.12 3.25 -30.46
C ASN A 29 -33.45 3.55 -31.17
N GLY A 30 -33.52 4.63 -31.96
CA GLY A 30 -34.74 5.05 -32.68
C GLY A 30 -35.01 4.28 -33.97
N ASN A 31 -34.06 3.49 -34.47
CA ASN A 31 -34.21 2.70 -35.70
C ASN A 31 -34.90 1.34 -35.49
N ASN A 32 -35.39 1.05 -34.29
CA ASN A 32 -36.09 -0.21 -33.97
C ASN A 32 -37.59 -0.04 -33.68
N ASN A 33 -38.20 1.10 -33.99
CA ASN A 33 -39.67 1.18 -33.96
C ASN A 33 -40.21 2.22 -34.95
N GLY A 34 -40.67 1.74 -36.10
CA GLY A 34 -41.19 2.58 -37.18
C GLY A 34 -41.55 1.79 -38.44
N ASN A 35 -42.36 0.74 -38.31
CA ASN A 35 -43.21 0.29 -39.43
C ASN A 35 -44.60 -0.07 -38.90
N ALA A 36 -45.38 0.98 -38.59
CA ALA A 36 -46.82 0.86 -38.45
C ALA A 36 -47.42 1.12 -39.83
N ASN A 37 -47.55 0.06 -40.63
CA ASN A 37 -48.43 0.05 -41.80
C ASN A 37 -49.62 -0.86 -41.49
N GLY A 38 -50.80 -0.32 -41.75
CA GLY A 38 -52.08 -0.86 -41.33
C GLY A 38 -52.43 -2.22 -41.91
N TYR A 39 -53.16 -2.99 -41.10
CA TYR A 39 -53.99 -4.08 -41.57
C TYR A 39 -55.23 -3.54 -42.29
N PRO A 40 -55.71 -4.27 -43.32
CA PRO A 40 -57.11 -4.64 -43.37
C PRO A 40 -57.27 -6.12 -43.06
N ALA A 41 -58.42 -6.44 -42.46
CA ALA A 41 -58.88 -7.77 -42.11
C ALA A 41 -59.08 -8.68 -43.33
N ASN A 42 -58.86 -9.99 -43.18
CA ASN A 42 -59.89 -11.05 -43.18
C ASN A 42 -59.27 -12.44 -43.49
N GLY A 43 -59.84 -13.50 -42.88
CA GLY A 43 -59.95 -14.82 -43.53
C GLY A 43 -58.98 -15.96 -43.15
N ASN A 44 -59.47 -16.84 -42.26
CA ASN A 44 -59.37 -18.31 -42.23
C ASN A 44 -58.26 -19.07 -42.99
N GLY A 45 -57.64 -20.05 -42.30
CA GLY A 45 -57.27 -21.33 -42.93
C GLY A 45 -55.98 -22.02 -42.43
N GLN A 46 -56.18 -23.08 -41.62
CA GLN A 46 -55.49 -24.40 -41.67
C GLN A 46 -53.96 -24.55 -41.45
N THR A 47 -53.66 -25.44 -40.49
CA THR A 47 -52.43 -26.25 -40.24
C THR A 47 -51.93 -27.03 -41.49
N PRO A 48 -50.73 -27.67 -41.56
CA PRO A 48 -49.99 -28.33 -40.45
C PRO A 48 -48.44 -28.38 -40.48
N GLN A 49 -47.93 -28.93 -39.37
CA GLN A 49 -46.60 -29.48 -39.03
C GLN A 49 -45.63 -29.86 -40.15
N ARG A 50 -44.33 -29.65 -39.89
CA ARG A 50 -43.26 -30.66 -40.09
C ARG A 50 -42.04 -30.33 -39.22
N GLY A 51 -41.63 -31.29 -38.39
CA GLY A 51 -40.38 -31.25 -37.63
C GLY A 51 -39.23 -31.87 -38.43
N ILE A 52 -38.01 -31.39 -38.20
CA ILE A 52 -36.76 -32.13 -38.46
C ILE A 52 -35.76 -31.79 -37.35
N THR A 53 -35.22 -32.85 -36.77
CA THR A 53 -34.18 -32.92 -35.73
C THR A 53 -32.75 -32.68 -36.26
N MET A 54 -31.92 -32.15 -35.35
CA MET A 54 -30.46 -31.87 -35.30
C MET A 54 -29.54 -33.01 -35.87
N PRO A 55 -28.26 -32.78 -36.26
CA PRO A 55 -27.11 -32.45 -35.35
C PRO A 55 -26.10 -31.43 -35.94
N GLY A 56 -25.48 -30.52 -35.19
CA GLY A 56 -24.42 -30.79 -34.21
C GLY A 56 -23.04 -30.54 -34.84
N ALA A 57 -22.39 -29.40 -34.52
CA ALA A 57 -21.02 -29.31 -34.01
C ALA A 57 -20.33 -27.92 -34.21
N PHE A 58 -19.50 -27.61 -33.21
CA PHE A 58 -18.33 -26.72 -33.17
C PHE A 58 -18.48 -25.21 -32.85
N ASN A 59 -18.01 -24.93 -31.62
CA ASN A 59 -17.01 -23.94 -31.26
C ASN A 59 -17.44 -22.57 -30.70
N ASN A 60 -17.04 -22.38 -29.44
CA ASN A 60 -16.48 -21.17 -28.85
C ASN A 60 -17.25 -19.87 -29.04
N THR A 61 -18.31 -19.68 -28.24
CA THR A 61 -18.76 -18.33 -27.90
C THR A 61 -18.05 -17.86 -26.63
N ALA A 62 -17.15 -16.89 -26.85
CA ALA A 62 -16.47 -16.09 -25.85
C ALA A 62 -17.43 -15.54 -24.77
N PRO A 63 -16.94 -15.29 -23.53
CA PRO A 63 -17.78 -14.82 -22.45
C PRO A 63 -18.42 -13.47 -22.78
N ILE A 64 -19.68 -13.32 -22.36
CA ILE A 64 -20.54 -12.14 -22.50
C ILE A 64 -19.76 -10.87 -22.13
N VAL A 65 -19.68 -9.96 -23.10
CA VAL A 65 -19.02 -8.65 -23.01
C VAL A 65 -19.72 -7.82 -21.93
N GLY A 66 -18.97 -7.36 -20.93
CA GLY A 66 -19.51 -6.56 -19.83
C GLY A 66 -20.17 -5.26 -20.32
N ASN A 67 -21.33 -4.94 -19.76
CA ASN A 67 -22.01 -3.67 -20.00
C ASN A 67 -21.31 -2.52 -19.24
N CYS A 68 -21.47 -1.30 -19.76
CA CYS A 68 -20.93 -0.08 -19.17
C CYS A 68 -21.40 0.08 -17.73
N SER A 69 -20.48 0.31 -16.79
CA SER A 69 -20.79 0.47 -15.36
C SER A 69 -21.45 1.81 -15.01
N THR A 70 -22.00 2.55 -15.98
CA THR A 70 -22.71 3.82 -15.72
C THR A 70 -24.20 3.51 -15.53
N PRO A 71 -24.84 3.93 -14.42
CA PRO A 71 -26.25 3.66 -14.18
C PRO A 71 -27.13 4.08 -15.37
N GLY A 72 -27.97 3.17 -15.85
CA GLY A 72 -28.85 3.39 -17.01
C GLY A 72 -28.18 3.26 -18.38
N CYS A 73 -26.89 2.90 -18.46
CA CYS A 73 -26.20 2.63 -19.71
C CYS A 73 -26.11 1.13 -19.99
N GLN A 74 -26.66 0.69 -21.12
CA GLN A 74 -26.61 -0.70 -21.59
C GLN A 74 -25.57 -0.91 -22.72
N LEU A 75 -24.71 0.08 -22.96
CA LEU A 75 -23.69 -0.03 -24.01
C LEU A 75 -22.56 -0.94 -23.56
N PRO A 76 -21.93 -1.71 -24.46
CA PRO A 76 -20.77 -2.52 -24.14
C PRO A 76 -19.58 -1.64 -23.72
N VAL A 77 -18.72 -2.17 -22.85
CA VAL A 77 -17.50 -1.47 -22.44
C VAL A 77 -16.54 -1.24 -23.60
N TYR A 78 -15.83 -0.11 -23.56
CA TYR A 78 -14.80 0.22 -24.54
C TYR A 78 -13.65 -0.77 -24.42
N LYS A 79 -13.18 -1.30 -25.56
CA LYS A 79 -11.97 -2.11 -25.63
C LYS A 79 -10.81 -1.24 -26.06
N ASP A 80 -9.66 -1.36 -25.38
CA ASP A 80 -8.45 -0.67 -25.79
C ASP A 80 -7.88 -1.24 -27.11
N SER A 81 -6.79 -0.67 -27.60
CA SER A 81 -6.10 -1.12 -28.82
C SER A 81 -5.61 -2.57 -28.75
N ASN A 82 -5.53 -3.14 -27.55
CA ASN A 82 -5.11 -4.51 -27.29
C ASN A 82 -6.32 -5.45 -27.06
N GLY A 83 -7.54 -4.97 -27.25
CA GLY A 83 -8.78 -5.74 -27.09
C GLY A 83 -9.24 -5.92 -25.65
N ASN A 84 -8.58 -5.31 -24.66
CA ASN A 84 -8.95 -5.47 -23.25
C ASN A 84 -10.19 -4.62 -22.93
N PRO A 85 -11.24 -5.21 -22.35
CA PRO A 85 -12.44 -4.47 -21.95
C PRO A 85 -12.15 -3.55 -20.76
N GLY A 86 -12.46 -2.26 -20.91
CA GLY A 86 -12.50 -1.29 -19.82
C GLY A 86 -13.76 -1.44 -18.95
N LYS A 87 -14.00 -0.48 -18.05
CA LYS A 87 -15.21 -0.44 -17.21
C LYS A 87 -16.38 0.39 -17.80
N TYR A 88 -16.08 1.22 -18.79
CA TYR A 88 -17.05 2.18 -19.33
C TYR A 88 -17.03 2.14 -20.85
N CYS A 89 -18.16 2.43 -21.49
CA CYS A 89 -18.25 2.48 -22.95
C CYS A 89 -17.53 3.70 -23.57
N SER A 90 -17.17 4.72 -22.77
CA SER A 90 -16.47 5.91 -23.24
C SER A 90 -15.77 6.68 -22.10
N LYS A 91 -14.84 7.58 -22.46
CA LYS A 91 -14.21 8.54 -21.52
C LYS A 91 -15.26 9.45 -20.85
N SER A 92 -16.35 9.77 -21.55
CA SER A 92 -17.47 10.55 -20.99
C SER A 92 -18.22 9.76 -19.93
N HIS A 93 -18.44 8.46 -20.11
CA HIS A 93 -19.08 7.63 -19.10
C HIS A 93 -18.16 7.36 -17.89
N LYS A 94 -16.84 7.39 -18.09
CA LYS A 94 -15.86 7.42 -17.01
C LYS A 94 -15.94 8.73 -16.18
N SER A 95 -16.24 9.88 -16.80
CA SER A 95 -16.34 11.17 -16.10
C SER A 95 -17.75 11.51 -15.61
N CYS A 96 -18.78 10.81 -16.08
CA CYS A 96 -20.18 10.99 -15.68
C CYS A 96 -20.60 10.18 -14.45
N VAL A 97 -19.82 9.20 -14.01
CA VAL A 97 -19.99 8.65 -12.65
C VAL A 97 -19.34 9.64 -11.68
N PRO A 98 -20.12 10.36 -10.85
CA PRO A 98 -19.53 11.16 -9.78
C PRO A 98 -18.72 10.21 -8.88
N GLU A 99 -17.59 10.70 -8.35
CA GLU A 99 -16.68 9.92 -7.48
C GLU A 99 -17.41 9.27 -6.27
N SER A 100 -18.62 9.77 -5.96
CA SER A 100 -19.53 9.31 -4.91
C SER A 100 -20.42 8.10 -5.25
N SER A 101 -20.52 7.64 -6.50
CA SER A 101 -21.41 6.51 -6.87
C SER A 101 -20.73 5.13 -6.83
N TRP A 102 -19.53 5.02 -6.25
CA TRP A 102 -18.90 3.76 -5.90
C TRP A 102 -19.33 3.41 -4.47
N PHE A 103 -20.32 2.53 -4.32
CA PHE A 103 -20.79 2.07 -3.01
C PHE A 103 -19.71 1.27 -2.26
N SER A 104 -18.81 2.01 -1.62
CA SER A 104 -18.08 1.74 -0.38
C SER A 104 -17.32 3.04 -0.13
N ASP A 105 -17.60 3.75 0.96
CA ASP A 105 -17.06 5.09 1.23
C ASP A 105 -15.51 5.11 1.18
N HIS A 106 -14.95 5.39 0.00
CA HIS A 106 -13.51 5.39 -0.26
C HIS A 106 -12.78 6.55 0.44
N ARG A 107 -13.52 7.51 1.03
CA ARG A 107 -12.91 8.56 1.87
C ARG A 107 -12.26 7.94 3.11
N PHE A 108 -12.89 6.93 3.71
CA PHE A 108 -12.31 6.19 4.83
C PHE A 108 -11.22 5.21 4.40
N SER A 109 -11.23 4.69 3.17
CA SER A 109 -10.15 3.78 2.74
C SER A 109 -8.81 4.51 2.51
N ARG A 110 -8.84 5.73 1.93
CA ARG A 110 -7.61 6.48 1.65
C ARG A 110 -6.99 7.12 2.89
N LYS A 111 -7.79 7.73 3.77
CA LYS A 111 -7.28 8.48 4.96
C LYS A 111 -7.79 7.96 6.30
N GLY A 112 -8.58 6.90 6.30
CA GLY A 112 -9.18 6.36 7.52
C GLY A 112 -8.33 5.29 8.19
N CYS A 113 -8.95 4.67 9.19
CA CYS A 113 -8.41 3.62 10.02
C CYS A 113 -7.97 2.42 9.17
N ILE A 114 -6.69 2.04 9.28
CA ILE A 114 -6.15 0.91 8.52
C ILE A 114 -6.71 -0.45 8.97
N ALA A 115 -7.21 -0.54 10.20
CA ALA A 115 -7.71 -1.78 10.78
C ALA A 115 -9.15 -2.09 10.35
N CYS A 116 -10.11 -1.17 10.59
CA CYS A 116 -11.50 -1.40 10.19
C CYS A 116 -11.81 -0.97 8.75
N ARG A 117 -11.05 -0.02 8.20
CA ARG A 117 -11.28 0.60 6.88
C ARG A 117 -12.65 1.27 6.73
N LYS A 118 -13.34 1.53 7.85
CA LYS A 118 -14.73 2.00 7.95
C LYS A 118 -14.89 3.35 8.64
N SER A 119 -13.83 3.87 9.26
CA SER A 119 -13.90 5.08 10.10
C SER A 119 -12.66 5.94 9.89
N GLU A 120 -12.75 7.22 10.25
CA GLU A 120 -11.57 8.10 10.27
C GLU A 120 -10.55 7.64 11.31
N LYS A 121 -9.28 7.92 11.03
CA LYS A 121 -8.21 7.72 12.01
C LYS A 121 -8.24 8.84 13.05
N SER A 122 -7.88 8.51 14.28
CA SER A 122 -7.80 9.48 15.37
C SER A 122 -6.49 10.26 15.30
N GLY A 123 -6.56 11.56 15.00
CA GLY A 123 -5.41 12.46 14.98
C GLY A 123 -4.24 11.96 14.13
N LYS A 124 -3.07 11.79 14.78
CA LYS A 124 -1.81 11.34 14.14
C LYS A 124 -1.65 9.81 14.11
N THR A 125 -2.62 9.04 14.62
CA THR A 125 -2.57 7.57 14.64
C THR A 125 -2.93 6.99 13.26
N ASN A 126 -2.80 5.67 13.10
CA ASN A 126 -3.32 4.97 11.91
C ASN A 126 -4.69 4.31 12.15
N PHE A 127 -5.29 4.50 13.33
CA PHE A 127 -6.46 3.75 13.78
C PHE A 127 -7.57 4.71 14.23
N CYS A 128 -8.83 4.31 14.13
CA CYS A 128 -9.89 4.99 14.86
C CYS A 128 -9.81 4.62 16.35
N THR A 129 -10.42 5.43 17.23
CA THR A 129 -10.38 5.22 18.69
C THR A 129 -10.79 3.81 19.11
N ALA A 130 -11.86 3.26 18.52
CA ALA A 130 -12.31 1.90 18.83
C ALA A 130 -11.31 0.82 18.39
N CYS A 131 -10.72 0.97 17.20
CA CYS A 131 -9.72 0.02 16.71
C CYS A 131 -8.42 0.12 17.48
N GLU A 132 -8.01 1.29 17.97
CA GLU A 132 -6.75 1.45 18.71
C GLU A 132 -6.72 0.52 19.94
N VAL A 133 -7.80 0.47 20.72
CA VAL A 133 -7.91 -0.44 21.88
C VAL A 133 -7.81 -1.92 21.46
N SER A 134 -8.55 -2.32 20.43
CA SER A 134 -8.56 -3.71 19.94
C SER A 134 -7.21 -4.13 19.36
N VAL A 135 -6.59 -3.25 18.59
CA VAL A 135 -5.28 -3.47 17.98
C VAL A 135 -4.19 -3.62 19.03
N MET A 136 -4.20 -2.75 20.06
CA MET A 136 -3.24 -2.84 21.16
C MET A 136 -3.42 -4.10 22.00
N ARG A 137 -4.67 -4.57 22.17
CA ARG A 137 -4.96 -5.84 22.87
C ARG A 137 -4.39 -7.06 22.15
N ASN A 138 -4.39 -7.04 20.82
CA ASN A 138 -3.90 -8.13 19.98
C ASN A 138 -2.40 -8.01 19.63
N ALA A 139 -1.69 -7.07 20.24
CA ALA A 139 -0.25 -6.91 20.04
C ALA A 139 0.55 -8.01 20.77
N PRO A 140 1.75 -8.39 20.27
CA PRO A 140 2.40 -7.88 19.07
C PRO A 140 1.90 -8.56 17.77
N GLY A 141 1.92 -7.82 16.66
CA GLY A 141 1.50 -8.36 15.37
C GLY A 141 1.60 -7.38 14.22
N ILE A 142 1.04 -7.76 13.07
CA ILE A 142 1.01 -6.95 11.86
C ILE A 142 -0.41 -6.76 11.32
N ILE A 143 -0.69 -5.58 10.78
CA ILE A 143 -1.97 -5.23 10.16
C ILE A 143 -1.71 -4.77 8.73
N GLU A 144 -2.32 -5.45 7.76
CA GLU A 144 -2.18 -5.12 6.35
C GLU A 144 -2.77 -3.75 6.03
N ILE A 145 -1.97 -2.91 5.39
CA ILE A 145 -2.39 -1.60 4.91
C ILE A 145 -2.83 -1.76 3.45
N ALA A 146 -4.09 -1.42 3.16
CA ALA A 146 -4.62 -1.45 1.80
C ALA A 146 -3.84 -0.51 0.86
N GLU A 147 -3.64 -0.91 -0.40
CA GLU A 147 -2.84 -0.15 -1.38
C GLU A 147 -3.37 1.27 -1.62
N GLU A 148 -4.69 1.45 -1.53
CA GLU A 148 -5.32 2.75 -1.70
C GLU A 148 -5.07 3.73 -0.54
N ASN A 149 -4.68 3.21 0.64
CA ASN A 149 -4.44 4.00 1.83
C ASN A 149 -3.21 4.91 1.66
N GLU A 150 -3.29 6.13 2.17
CA GLU A 150 -2.21 7.10 2.09
C GLU A 150 -0.93 6.63 2.78
N THR A 151 -1.05 5.85 3.85
CA THR A 151 0.09 5.30 4.58
C THR A 151 0.86 4.31 3.70
N PHE A 152 0.16 3.47 2.93
CA PHE A 152 0.78 2.58 1.95
C PHE A 152 1.57 3.40 0.93
N LYS A 153 0.95 4.43 0.35
CA LYS A 153 1.59 5.30 -0.65
C LYS A 153 2.82 6.00 -0.11
N ILE A 154 2.76 6.55 1.10
CA ILE A 154 3.89 7.24 1.74
C ILE A 154 5.05 6.27 1.98
N VAL A 155 4.78 5.09 2.53
CA VAL A 155 5.84 4.10 2.83
C VAL A 155 6.42 3.52 1.54
N SER A 156 5.59 3.21 0.55
CA SER A 156 6.02 2.72 -0.78
C SER A 156 6.87 3.76 -1.52
N GLN A 157 6.45 5.04 -1.50
CA GLN A 157 7.24 6.12 -2.09
C GLN A 157 8.55 6.34 -1.33
N GLN A 158 8.55 6.24 0.00
CA GLN A 158 9.77 6.32 0.78
C GLN A 158 10.75 5.22 0.37
N PHE A 159 10.27 3.97 0.24
CA PHE A 159 11.07 2.83 -0.21
C PHE A 159 11.70 3.10 -1.58
N LYS A 160 10.89 3.55 -2.54
CA LYS A 160 11.36 3.86 -3.90
C LYS A 160 12.36 5.01 -3.94
N ARG A 161 12.09 6.11 -3.20
CA ARG A 161 12.96 7.30 -3.16
C ARG A 161 14.30 7.04 -2.47
N SER A 162 14.33 6.08 -1.55
CA SER A 162 15.56 5.67 -0.86
C SER A 162 16.28 4.50 -1.53
N TRP A 163 15.80 4.01 -2.67
CA TRP A 163 16.52 3.01 -3.46
C TRP A 163 17.60 3.73 -4.27
N ARG A 164 18.85 3.70 -3.78
CA ARG A 164 19.95 4.54 -4.29
C ARG A 164 21.10 3.74 -4.92
N HIS A 165 21.08 2.41 -4.81
CA HIS A 165 21.96 1.57 -5.62
C HIS A 165 21.51 1.63 -7.09
N THR A 166 22.43 1.33 -7.99
CA THR A 166 22.19 1.34 -9.45
C THR A 166 21.31 0.18 -9.94
N THR A 167 20.95 -0.75 -9.05
CA THR A 167 20.04 -1.86 -9.37
C THR A 167 18.61 -1.38 -9.54
N THR A 168 17.82 -2.13 -10.32
CA THR A 168 16.38 -1.86 -10.48
C THR A 168 15.68 -1.91 -9.13
N CYS A 169 14.93 -0.85 -8.79
CA CYS A 169 14.10 -0.84 -7.59
C CYS A 169 12.98 -1.89 -7.71
N PRO A 170 12.92 -2.88 -6.81
CA PRO A 170 11.90 -3.92 -6.85
C PRO A 170 10.51 -3.35 -6.54
N LYS A 171 9.47 -4.02 -7.03
CA LYS A 171 8.09 -3.59 -6.80
C LYS A 171 7.66 -3.92 -5.36
N VAL A 172 7.11 -2.94 -4.66
CA VAL A 172 6.41 -3.16 -3.38
C VAL A 172 5.13 -3.94 -3.64
N ARG A 173 4.93 -5.03 -2.91
CA ARG A 173 3.80 -5.96 -3.03
C ARG A 173 2.80 -5.85 -1.89
N ALA A 174 3.28 -5.63 -0.67
CA ALA A 174 2.42 -5.40 0.49
C ALA A 174 3.13 -4.53 1.54
N ILE A 175 2.36 -3.80 2.34
CA ILE A 175 2.88 -3.05 3.48
C ILE A 175 1.99 -3.34 4.68
N TYR A 176 2.62 -3.65 5.80
CA TYR A 176 1.95 -3.89 7.06
C TYR A 176 2.36 -2.86 8.10
N LYS A 177 1.40 -2.38 8.89
CA LYS A 177 1.68 -1.67 10.13
C LYS A 177 2.05 -2.69 11.20
N ILE A 178 3.22 -2.52 11.80
CA ILE A 178 3.65 -3.30 12.96
C ILE A 178 3.06 -2.67 14.21
N VAL A 179 2.44 -3.50 15.04
CA VAL A 179 1.85 -3.15 16.33
C VAL A 179 2.69 -3.81 17.41
N SER A 180 3.44 -2.99 18.15
CA SER A 180 4.30 -3.46 19.23
C SER A 180 3.49 -3.63 20.52
N ALA A 181 3.90 -4.58 21.38
CA ALA A 181 3.37 -4.68 22.73
C ALA A 181 3.54 -3.35 23.50
N LYS A 182 2.57 -3.02 24.36
CA LYS A 182 2.55 -1.74 25.09
C LYS A 182 3.83 -1.48 25.87
N GLN A 183 4.34 -2.49 26.58
CA GLN A 183 5.57 -2.37 27.38
C GLN A 183 6.79 -1.97 26.53
N ILE A 184 6.92 -2.52 25.32
CA ILE A 184 7.99 -2.16 24.37
C ILE A 184 7.82 -0.72 23.89
N LEU A 185 6.59 -0.31 23.60
CA LEU A 185 6.29 1.05 23.18
C LEU A 185 6.55 2.08 24.28
N ASP A 186 6.20 1.76 25.53
CA ASP A 186 6.42 2.61 26.69
C ASP A 186 7.92 2.85 26.90
N LYS A 187 8.75 1.79 26.86
CA LYS A 187 10.22 1.91 26.95
C LYS A 187 10.81 2.78 25.85
N TYR A 188 10.40 2.55 24.60
CA TYR A 188 10.81 3.38 23.46
C TYR A 188 10.42 4.85 23.64
N ASN A 189 9.19 5.13 24.08
CA ASN A 189 8.73 6.51 24.30
C ASN A 189 9.49 7.17 25.45
N ALA A 190 9.70 6.47 26.57
CA ALA A 190 10.49 6.98 27.68
C ALA A 190 11.93 7.30 27.26
N TYR A 191 12.55 6.43 26.46
CA TYR A 191 13.88 6.71 25.89
C TYR A 191 13.85 7.97 25.01
N ARG A 192 12.92 8.07 24.06
CA ARG A 192 12.76 9.26 23.20
C ARG A 192 12.60 10.53 24.01
N ASP A 193 11.73 10.51 25.01
CA ASP A 193 11.42 11.68 25.82
C ASP A 193 12.62 12.08 26.69
N SER A 194 13.42 11.12 27.17
CA SER A 194 14.69 11.39 27.86
C SER A 194 15.73 12.05 26.94
N VAL A 195 15.81 11.63 25.67
CA VAL A 195 16.70 12.21 24.65
C VAL A 195 16.24 13.63 24.28
N GLU A 196 14.92 13.83 24.14
CA GLU A 196 14.36 15.16 23.92
C GLU A 196 14.66 16.11 25.07
N ALA A 197 14.48 15.68 26.32
CA ALA A 197 14.73 16.51 27.50
C ALA A 197 16.17 17.03 27.57
N ARG A 198 17.16 16.25 27.12
CA ARG A 198 18.57 16.66 27.10
C ARG A 198 19.01 17.38 25.82
N GLY A 199 18.34 17.14 24.70
CA GLY A 199 18.76 17.63 23.38
C GLY A 199 17.91 18.77 22.82
N ASN A 200 16.69 18.98 23.35
CA ASN A 200 15.74 20.03 22.97
C ASN A 200 15.54 20.14 21.44
N PHE A 201 15.31 19.01 20.77
CA PHE A 201 15.27 18.96 19.31
C PHE A 201 14.02 19.63 18.72
N THR A 202 12.92 19.64 19.46
CA THR A 202 11.69 20.34 19.06
C THR A 202 11.88 21.85 18.93
N ALA A 203 12.74 22.47 19.76
CA ALA A 203 13.07 23.89 19.66
C ALA A 203 13.79 24.26 18.34
N VAL A 204 14.39 23.29 17.65
CA VAL A 204 15.04 23.46 16.34
C VAL A 204 14.26 22.76 15.22
N ASN A 205 12.94 22.68 15.34
CA ASN A 205 12.00 22.14 14.34
C ASN A 205 12.29 20.68 13.94
N ARG A 206 12.80 19.86 14.86
CA ARG A 206 12.95 18.41 14.68
C ARG A 206 11.89 17.67 15.51
N PRO A 207 11.53 16.43 15.12
CA PRO A 207 10.65 15.62 15.95
C PRO A 207 11.31 15.31 17.32
N PRO A 208 10.52 15.03 18.37
CA PRO A 208 11.04 14.69 19.69
C PRO A 208 12.11 13.60 19.63
N GLY A 209 13.24 13.83 20.29
CA GLY A 209 14.40 12.93 20.31
C GLY A 209 15.12 12.83 18.96
N ASN A 210 14.87 13.76 18.03
CA ASN A 210 15.29 13.66 16.63
C ASN A 210 14.88 12.30 16.02
N GLU A 211 13.64 11.87 16.27
CA GLU A 211 13.12 10.60 15.76
C GLU A 211 13.08 10.59 14.23
N ASN A 212 13.76 9.61 13.61
CA ASN A 212 13.81 9.46 12.17
C ASN A 212 13.39 8.06 11.73
N ARG A 213 12.90 7.96 10.49
CA ARG A 213 12.62 6.66 9.87
C ARG A 213 13.88 6.08 9.21
N ARG A 214 14.15 4.80 9.45
CA ARG A 214 15.30 4.09 8.87
C ARG A 214 14.95 2.64 8.49
N TRP A 215 15.56 2.16 7.42
CA TRP A 215 15.42 0.81 6.89
C TRP A 215 16.33 -0.16 7.63
N HIS A 216 15.84 -1.38 7.82
CA HIS A 216 16.61 -2.50 8.31
C HIS A 216 16.19 -3.77 7.56
N GLY A 217 17.15 -4.39 6.89
CA GLY A 217 16.98 -5.71 6.29
C GLY A 217 17.38 -6.79 7.27
N THR A 218 16.64 -7.88 7.29
CA THR A 218 16.91 -9.00 8.19
C THR A 218 16.48 -10.32 7.57
N ARG A 219 16.80 -11.42 8.24
CA ARG A 219 16.41 -12.77 7.80
C ARG A 219 14.95 -13.05 8.15
N ARG A 220 14.20 -13.50 7.14
CA ARG A 220 12.85 -14.02 7.24
C ARG A 220 12.86 -15.52 6.92
N LYS A 221 12.64 -16.36 7.94
CA LYS A 221 12.62 -17.82 7.79
C LYS A 221 11.24 -18.40 7.42
N CYS A 222 10.18 -17.60 7.56
CA CYS A 222 8.79 -18.01 7.35
C CYS A 222 8.10 -17.18 6.27
N THR A 223 6.80 -17.40 6.08
CA THR A 223 5.98 -16.69 5.09
C THR A 223 5.27 -15.44 5.64
N LEU A 224 5.66 -14.93 6.82
CA LEU A 224 5.06 -13.71 7.39
C LEU A 224 5.11 -12.56 6.37
N GLY A 225 3.96 -11.95 6.12
CA GLY A 225 3.77 -10.88 5.14
C GLY A 225 3.30 -11.35 3.76
N ASP A 226 3.33 -12.65 3.48
CA ASP A 226 2.72 -13.20 2.27
C ASP A 226 1.18 -13.10 2.37
N LYS A 227 0.50 -13.29 1.24
CA LYS A 227 -0.96 -13.15 1.16
C LYS A 227 -1.65 -14.07 2.18
N GLY A 228 -2.33 -13.47 3.16
CA GLY A 228 -3.03 -14.19 4.23
C GLY A 228 -2.13 -14.66 5.38
N CYS A 229 -0.81 -14.44 5.32
CA CYS A 229 0.15 -14.87 6.33
C CYS A 229 0.51 -13.72 7.28
N THR A 230 -0.31 -13.47 8.30
CA THR A 230 -0.12 -12.38 9.28
C THR A 230 0.30 -12.84 10.67
N THR A 231 0.33 -14.15 10.92
CA THR A 231 0.71 -14.72 12.22
C THR A 231 2.23 -14.86 12.34
N LEU A 232 2.80 -14.34 13.43
CA LEU A 232 4.23 -14.47 13.72
C LEU A 232 4.58 -15.94 14.00
N CYS A 233 5.54 -16.52 13.29
CA CYS A 233 6.01 -17.88 13.62
C CYS A 233 6.79 -17.88 14.96
N PRO A 234 6.71 -18.96 15.76
CA PRO A 234 7.39 -19.04 17.06
C PRO A 234 8.89 -19.32 16.96
N ASP A 235 9.43 -19.54 15.74
CA ASP A 235 10.82 -19.93 15.54
C ASP A 235 11.80 -18.83 15.97
N PRO A 236 12.69 -19.08 16.97
CA PRO A 236 13.65 -18.10 17.45
C PRO A 236 14.75 -17.78 16.43
N GLN A 237 14.90 -18.59 15.38
CA GLN A 237 15.81 -18.32 14.27
C GLN A 237 15.21 -17.41 13.18
N CYS A 238 13.91 -17.07 13.29
CA CYS A 238 13.28 -16.10 12.41
C CYS A 238 13.48 -14.68 12.95
N SER A 239 14.60 -14.05 12.56
CA SER A 239 14.96 -12.70 13.03
C SER A 239 13.85 -11.68 12.80
N LEU A 240 13.17 -11.73 11.64
CA LEU A 240 12.02 -10.86 11.37
C LEU A 240 10.91 -11.00 12.42
N CYS A 241 10.43 -12.23 12.68
CA CYS A 241 9.38 -12.47 13.66
C CYS A 241 9.82 -12.09 15.07
N CYS A 242 11.08 -12.32 15.42
CA CYS A 242 11.64 -11.91 16.72
C CYS A 242 11.62 -10.39 16.86
N ILE A 243 12.11 -9.65 15.88
CA ILE A 243 12.09 -8.17 15.90
C ILE A 243 10.65 -7.64 15.98
N VAL A 244 9.71 -8.21 15.22
CA VAL A 244 8.30 -7.78 15.29
C VAL A 244 7.69 -8.06 16.67
N ARG A 245 8.06 -9.16 17.32
CA ARG A 245 7.53 -9.58 18.62
C ARG A 245 8.11 -8.78 19.79
N THR A 246 9.43 -8.63 19.83
CA THR A 246 10.16 -8.15 21.02
C THR A 246 10.99 -6.89 20.76
N SER A 247 10.88 -6.28 19.58
CA SER A 247 11.79 -5.23 19.09
C SER A 247 13.23 -5.74 18.88
N PHE A 248 14.12 -4.80 18.61
CA PHE A 248 15.55 -5.04 18.47
C PHE A 248 16.21 -5.36 19.80
N ASP A 249 17.26 -6.17 19.73
CA ASP A 249 18.03 -6.58 20.88
C ASP A 249 19.52 -6.62 20.50
N LEU A 250 20.34 -5.84 21.19
CA LEU A 250 21.79 -5.76 21.00
C LEU A 250 22.48 -7.10 21.22
N ALA A 251 21.91 -8.01 22.02
CA ALA A 251 22.45 -9.36 22.16
C ALA A 251 22.33 -10.20 20.87
N GLN A 252 21.60 -9.70 19.85
CA GLN A 252 21.52 -10.30 18.52
C GLN A 252 22.55 -9.73 17.54
N PHE A 253 23.36 -8.74 17.95
CA PHE A 253 24.43 -8.20 17.12
C PHE A 253 25.38 -9.30 16.64
N GLY A 254 25.91 -9.16 15.41
CA GLY A 254 26.90 -10.07 14.87
C GLY A 254 26.37 -11.45 14.46
N LYS A 255 25.13 -11.82 14.76
CA LYS A 255 24.61 -13.16 14.39
C LYS A 255 24.61 -13.46 12.88
N LYS A 256 24.56 -12.42 12.02
CA LYS A 256 24.63 -12.57 10.57
C LYS A 256 26.04 -12.37 10.00
N THR A 257 26.80 -11.42 10.54
CA THR A 257 28.05 -10.92 9.94
C THR A 257 29.28 -11.15 10.82
N SER A 258 29.11 -11.58 12.06
CA SER A 258 30.13 -11.70 13.12
C SER A 258 30.90 -10.41 13.46
N TRP A 259 30.59 -9.31 12.77
CA TRP A 259 31.29 -8.02 12.86
C TRP A 259 30.39 -6.88 12.38
N GLY A 260 30.71 -5.65 12.78
CA GLY A 260 30.08 -4.42 12.31
C GLY A 260 31.06 -3.26 12.33
N ARG A 261 30.94 -2.35 11.37
CA ARG A 261 31.86 -1.20 11.15
C ARG A 261 32.04 -0.31 12.38
N PHE A 262 31.03 -0.26 13.23
CA PHE A 262 30.96 0.60 14.42
C PHE A 262 30.65 -0.22 15.68
N GLY A 263 31.14 -1.46 15.74
CA GLY A 263 31.01 -2.36 16.89
C GLY A 263 29.58 -2.81 17.22
N PRO A 264 29.32 -3.34 18.43
CA PRO A 264 28.04 -3.96 18.80
C PRO A 264 26.92 -2.93 18.95
N GLY A 265 26.20 -2.69 17.86
CA GLY A 265 25.09 -1.77 17.77
C GLY A 265 23.93 -2.28 16.91
N ILE A 266 22.85 -1.53 16.86
CA ILE A 266 21.73 -1.78 15.95
C ILE A 266 21.88 -0.90 14.72
N TYR A 267 22.10 -1.54 13.58
CA TYR A 267 22.41 -0.88 12.31
C TYR A 267 21.14 -0.68 11.48
N THR A 268 20.95 0.56 11.03
CA THR A 268 19.86 0.95 10.14
C THR A 268 20.39 1.90 9.06
N SER A 269 19.64 2.11 7.97
CA SER A 269 20.06 2.99 6.89
C SER A 269 18.91 3.90 6.42
N SER A 270 19.23 5.09 5.93
CA SER A 270 18.27 5.91 5.17
C SER A 270 18.10 5.42 3.74
N THR A 271 18.94 4.48 3.29
CA THR A 271 18.96 3.91 1.94
C THR A 271 18.36 2.49 1.95
N SER A 272 17.22 2.28 1.30
CA SER A 272 16.51 0.99 1.27
C SER A 272 17.31 -0.07 0.52
N SER A 273 17.98 0.28 -0.57
CA SER A 273 18.84 -0.65 -1.32
C SER A 273 20.05 -1.12 -0.52
N LYS A 274 20.54 -0.34 0.46
CA LYS A 274 21.59 -0.75 1.39
C LYS A 274 21.06 -1.74 2.43
N ALA A 275 19.87 -1.48 2.97
CA ALA A 275 19.19 -2.41 3.84
C ALA A 275 18.81 -3.72 3.12
N ASN A 276 18.55 -3.68 1.81
CA ASN A 276 18.29 -4.85 0.99
C ASN A 276 19.43 -5.88 1.03
N ASP A 277 20.69 -5.45 1.05
CA ASP A 277 21.87 -6.35 1.14
C ASP A 277 21.83 -7.26 2.38
N TYR A 278 21.08 -6.86 3.42
CA TYR A 278 20.91 -7.62 4.65
C TYR A 278 19.57 -8.37 4.72
N SER A 279 18.69 -8.22 3.75
CA SER A 279 17.42 -8.95 3.67
C SER A 279 17.64 -10.33 3.06
N SER A 280 17.04 -11.36 3.66
CA SER A 280 17.05 -12.71 3.09
C SER A 280 15.77 -13.44 3.46
N THR A 281 15.19 -14.17 2.51
CA THR A 281 14.01 -15.02 2.72
C THR A 281 14.42 -16.47 2.49
N ASP A 282 14.22 -17.32 3.51
CA ASP A 282 14.60 -18.74 3.44
C ASP A 282 13.44 -19.65 3.02
N SER A 283 12.22 -19.09 2.98
CA SER A 283 11.04 -19.80 2.48
C SER A 283 10.98 -19.80 0.95
N SER A 284 10.10 -20.59 0.36
CA SER A 284 9.80 -20.56 -1.08
C SER A 284 9.03 -19.31 -1.55
N SER A 285 8.86 -18.32 -0.66
CA SER A 285 8.15 -17.09 -0.98
C SER A 285 8.92 -16.28 -2.03
N PRO A 286 8.25 -15.74 -3.05
CA PRO A 286 8.89 -14.91 -4.07
C PRO A 286 9.20 -13.50 -3.59
N TRP A 287 8.95 -13.17 -2.32
CA TRP A 287 9.09 -11.82 -1.79
C TRP A 287 10.19 -11.72 -0.75
N ASN A 288 10.90 -10.59 -0.78
CA ASN A 288 11.75 -10.12 0.28
C ASN A 288 10.97 -9.29 1.30
N ALA A 289 11.55 -9.15 2.49
CA ALA A 289 10.97 -8.45 3.62
C ALA A 289 11.95 -7.44 4.20
N MET A 290 11.49 -6.21 4.41
CA MET A 290 12.30 -5.15 5.01
C MET A 290 11.50 -4.35 6.02
N LEU A 291 12.14 -3.96 7.12
CA LEU A 291 11.54 -3.17 8.18
C LEU A 291 11.80 -1.68 7.95
N LEU A 292 10.75 -0.87 8.09
CA LEU A 292 10.86 0.57 8.28
C LEU A 292 10.64 0.90 9.75
N ASN A 293 11.68 1.40 10.39
CA ASN A 293 11.77 1.58 11.83
C ASN A 293 11.59 3.06 12.18
N LYS A 294 11.21 3.33 13.43
CA LYS A 294 11.41 4.64 14.06
C LYS A 294 12.64 4.53 14.94
N VAL A 295 13.60 5.43 14.75
CA VAL A 295 14.87 5.46 15.48
C VAL A 295 15.03 6.82 16.13
N VAL A 296 15.26 6.84 17.43
CA VAL A 296 15.64 8.03 18.20
C VAL A 296 17.10 8.32 17.90
N VAL A 297 17.37 9.26 16.98
CA VAL A 297 18.74 9.60 16.57
C VAL A 297 19.43 10.44 17.63
N GLY A 298 18.69 11.31 18.33
CA GLY A 298 19.26 12.32 19.21
C GLY A 298 20.34 13.16 18.52
N LYS A 299 21.41 13.44 19.25
CA LYS A 299 22.62 14.07 18.75
C LYS A 299 23.54 13.00 18.17
N GLY A 300 23.61 12.92 16.85
CA GLY A 300 24.42 11.93 16.15
C GLY A 300 25.89 12.35 16.00
N TYR A 301 26.81 11.42 16.30
CA TYR A 301 28.23 11.55 16.07
C TYR A 301 28.59 11.15 14.64
N LYS A 302 29.02 12.11 13.83
CA LYS A 302 29.38 11.85 12.44
C LYS A 302 30.75 11.18 12.35
N ILE A 303 30.85 10.13 11.55
CA ILE A 303 32.09 9.38 11.31
C ILE A 303 32.21 9.01 9.83
N LEU A 304 33.44 9.00 9.31
CA LEU A 304 33.77 8.72 7.90
C LEU A 304 34.63 7.47 7.70
N HIS A 305 35.04 6.83 8.80
CA HIS A 305 35.94 5.67 8.81
C HIS A 305 35.42 4.62 9.78
N ASP A 306 35.74 3.36 9.51
CA ASP A 306 35.36 2.25 10.38
C ASP A 306 35.98 2.43 11.78
N ASN A 307 35.20 2.12 12.81
CA ASN A 307 35.67 2.05 14.19
C ASN A 307 34.98 0.88 14.90
N PRO A 308 35.43 -0.36 14.64
CA PRO A 308 34.74 -1.56 15.11
C PRO A 308 34.84 -1.78 16.63
N SER A 309 35.64 -0.99 17.36
CA SER A 309 35.74 -1.06 18.82
C SER A 309 34.68 -0.24 19.56
N LEU A 310 33.83 0.52 18.85
CA LEU A 310 32.76 1.29 19.47
C LEU A 310 31.71 0.39 20.12
N ALA A 311 31.55 0.52 21.44
CA ALA A 311 30.47 -0.13 22.19
C ALA A 311 29.33 0.84 22.58
N ALA A 312 29.51 2.13 22.32
CA ALA A 312 28.60 3.22 22.63
C ALA A 312 28.91 4.42 21.71
N PRO A 313 27.98 5.38 21.53
CA PRO A 313 28.33 6.65 20.93
C PRO A 313 29.33 7.40 21.83
N PRO A 314 30.22 8.25 21.27
CA PRO A 314 31.12 9.07 22.09
C PRO A 314 30.36 9.94 23.12
N PRO A 315 31.01 10.33 24.23
CA PRO A 315 30.37 11.15 25.26
C PRO A 315 29.68 12.40 24.69
N GLY A 316 28.43 12.62 25.10
CA GLY A 316 27.62 13.74 24.62
C GLY A 316 26.91 13.52 23.28
N TYR A 317 26.87 12.27 22.79
CA TYR A 317 26.10 11.84 21.61
C TYR A 317 25.17 10.66 21.94
N ASP A 318 24.13 10.48 21.13
CA ASP A 318 23.09 9.46 21.31
C ASP A 318 23.19 8.33 20.26
N SER A 319 23.86 8.60 19.14
CA SER A 319 24.01 7.65 18.02
C SER A 319 25.29 7.91 17.23
N VAL A 320 25.65 7.00 16.34
CA VAL A 320 26.72 7.17 15.34
C VAL A 320 26.09 7.29 13.94
N LEU A 321 26.54 8.28 13.17
CA LEU A 321 26.13 8.59 11.81
C LEU A 321 27.31 8.37 10.87
N ALA A 322 27.33 7.23 10.21
CA ALA A 322 28.28 6.91 9.18
C ALA A 322 27.84 7.60 7.87
N GLU A 323 28.55 8.65 7.47
CA GLU A 323 28.24 9.42 6.26
C GLU A 323 29.07 8.91 5.07
N VAL A 324 28.52 8.99 3.87
CA VAL A 324 29.24 8.60 2.64
C VAL A 324 30.49 9.47 2.50
N GLY A 325 31.64 8.82 2.28
CA GLY A 325 32.95 9.47 2.26
C GLY A 325 34.01 8.60 2.95
N GLY A 326 35.29 8.87 2.70
CA GLY A 326 36.37 8.03 3.22
C GLY A 326 36.27 6.58 2.74
N SER A 327 36.06 5.65 3.66
CA SER A 327 35.90 4.21 3.37
C SER A 327 34.43 3.76 3.25
N LEU A 328 33.47 4.69 3.35
CA LEU A 328 32.05 4.39 3.45
C LEU A 328 31.31 4.70 2.14
N ASN A 329 30.75 3.66 1.54
CA ASN A 329 30.00 3.77 0.28
C ASN A 329 28.52 4.13 0.47
N TYR A 330 27.95 3.87 1.65
CA TYR A 330 26.53 4.08 1.96
C TYR A 330 26.35 4.51 3.41
N ASP A 331 25.22 5.16 3.71
CA ASP A 331 24.93 5.65 5.04
C ASP A 331 24.50 4.54 6.00
N GLU A 332 25.02 4.61 7.23
CA GLU A 332 24.58 3.78 8.36
C GLU A 332 24.30 4.67 9.58
N LEU A 333 23.17 4.43 10.24
CA LEU A 333 22.85 4.94 11.56
C LEU A 333 22.96 3.78 12.55
N VAL A 334 23.79 3.96 13.58
CA VAL A 334 23.98 2.97 14.64
C VAL A 334 23.53 3.54 15.97
N VAL A 335 22.66 2.79 16.66
CA VAL A 335 22.24 3.07 18.04
C VAL A 335 22.67 1.94 18.96
N TYR A 336 22.96 2.28 20.22
CA TYR A 336 23.54 1.37 21.21
C TYR A 336 22.60 1.17 22.41
N SER A 337 21.30 1.27 22.17
CA SER A 337 20.24 0.95 23.13
C SER A 337 19.09 0.24 22.42
N ASN A 338 18.56 -0.83 23.03
CA ASN A 338 17.40 -1.56 22.52
C ASN A 338 16.16 -0.65 22.42
N ASP A 339 16.05 0.33 23.32
CA ASP A 339 14.91 1.24 23.42
C ASP A 339 15.02 2.44 22.46
N ALA A 340 16.17 2.60 21.76
CA ALA A 340 16.37 3.68 20.79
C ALA A 340 15.69 3.41 19.43
N VAL A 341 15.18 2.21 19.20
CA VAL A 341 14.61 1.81 17.92
C VAL A 341 13.42 0.89 18.09
N ARG A 342 12.42 1.06 17.23
CA ARG A 342 11.31 0.12 17.11
C ARG A 342 10.86 -0.11 15.67
N PRO A 343 10.43 -1.32 15.31
CA PRO A 343 9.85 -1.58 14.01
C PRO A 343 8.47 -0.90 13.89
N SER A 344 8.23 -0.19 12.78
CA SER A 344 6.96 0.50 12.54
C SER A 344 6.18 -0.07 11.38
N TYR A 345 6.85 -0.45 10.29
CA TYR A 345 6.21 -1.08 9.13
C TYR A 345 7.05 -2.25 8.62
N LEU A 346 6.38 -3.25 8.07
CA LEU A 346 6.97 -4.33 7.28
C LEU A 346 6.61 -4.09 5.82
N VAL A 347 7.62 -4.04 4.96
CA VAL A 347 7.46 -3.90 3.50
C VAL A 347 7.82 -5.22 2.85
N MET A 348 6.87 -5.77 2.08
CA MET A 348 7.06 -6.94 1.23
C MET A 348 7.28 -6.47 -0.20
N TYR A 349 8.32 -6.98 -0.85
CA TYR A 349 8.72 -6.54 -2.19
C TYR A 349 9.34 -7.71 -2.97
N GLU A 350 9.49 -7.56 -4.28
CA GLU A 350 10.10 -8.58 -5.15
C GLU A 350 11.55 -8.91 -4.80
#